data_AF-A0A923D3T5-F1
#
_entry.id   AF-A0A923D3T5-F1
#
_cell.length_a   1.000
_cell.length_b   1.000
_cell.length_c   1.000
_cell.angle_alpha   90.00
_cell.angle_beta   90.00
_cell.angle_gamma   90.00
#
_symmetry.space_group_name_H-M   'P 1'
#
loop_
_entity.id
_entity.type
_entity.pdbx_description
1 polymer ?
#
loop_
_entity_poly.entity_id
_entity_poly.type
_entity_poly.pdbx_seq_one_letter_code
_entity_poly.pdbx_strand_id
1 'polypeptide(L)'
;VAGFGVVMVITGLIMWFPLSFPAALVRWMFVLHALGFVVIFSFFFVHLYLGTIGSPGSLDAMLSGWVTRAWLKKQHPKWLKEMEHEGKLVVFGEEKKAAGGHGH
;
A
#
# COMPACT_ATOMS: atom_id res chain seq x y z
N VAL A 1 -3.68 -4.06 -9.36
CA VAL A 1 -2.20 -4.06 -9.18
C VAL A 1 -1.61 -5.46 -9.31
N ALA A 2 -2.09 -6.47 -8.56
CA ALA A 2 -1.50 -7.83 -8.56
C ALA A 2 -1.37 -8.47 -9.95
N GLY A 3 -2.41 -8.45 -10.79
CA GLY A 3 -2.36 -9.04 -12.14
C GLY A 3 -1.34 -8.37 -13.08
N PHE A 4 -1.18 -7.05 -12.97
CA PHE A 4 -0.23 -6.30 -13.80
C PHE A 4 1.23 -6.57 -13.39
N GLY A 5 1.48 -6.74 -12.09
CA GLY A 5 2.79 -7.15 -11.57
C GLY A 5 3.22 -8.53 -12.07
N VAL A 6 2.31 -9.50 -12.11
CA VAL A 6 2.60 -10.85 -12.63
C VAL A 6 3.03 -10.81 -14.10
N VAL A 7 2.35 -10.02 -14.93
CA VAL A 7 2.71 -9.85 -16.35
C VAL A 7 4.11 -9.23 -16.51
N MET A 8 4.46 -8.24 -15.70
CA MET A 8 5.79 -7.63 -15.70
C MET A 8 6.89 -8.61 -15.30
N VAL A 9 6.64 -9.46 -14.31
CA VAL A 9 7.58 -10.49 -13.89
C VAL A 9 7.78 -11.53 -15.00
N ILE A 10 6.70 -12.02 -15.62
CA ILE A 10 6.78 -13.01 -16.70
C ILE A 10 7.54 -12.44 -17.90
N THR A 11 7.20 -11.23 -18.35
CA THR A 11 7.88 -10.58 -19.47
C THR A 11 9.36 -10.31 -19.16
N GLY A 12 9.68 -9.91 -17.92
CA GLY A 12 11.06 -9.74 -17.43
C GLY A 12 11.87 -11.04 -17.43
N LEU A 13 11.28 -12.14 -16.96
CA LEU A 13 11.93 -13.45 -16.96
C LEU A 13 12.19 -13.96 -18.38
N ILE A 14 11.27 -13.74 -19.32
CA ILE A 14 11.48 -14.14 -20.72
C ILE A 14 12.63 -13.33 -21.36
N MET A 15 12.74 -12.04 -21.06
CA MET A 15 13.85 -11.20 -21.53
C MET A 15 15.20 -11.59 -20.94
N TRP A 16 15.23 -12.15 -19.73
CA TRP A 16 16.47 -12.61 -19.09
C TRP A 16 17.12 -13.79 -19.84
N PHE A 17 16.31 -14.65 -20.48
CA PHE A 17 16.77 -15.83 -21.22
C PHE A 17 16.49 -15.73 -22.73
N PRO A 18 17.10 -14.77 -23.45
CA PRO A 18 16.71 -14.46 -24.83
C PRO A 18 17.05 -15.58 -25.83
N LEU A 19 18.00 -16.46 -25.50
CA LEU A 19 18.42 -17.58 -26.35
C LEU A 19 17.52 -18.82 -26.22
N SER A 20 16.71 -18.89 -25.17
CA SER A 20 15.81 -20.03 -24.92
C SER A 20 14.46 -19.90 -25.64
N PHE A 21 14.19 -18.74 -26.24
CA PHE A 21 12.91 -18.41 -26.86
C PHE A 21 13.08 -17.91 -28.30
N PRO A 22 12.03 -17.98 -29.14
CA PRO A 22 12.07 -17.41 -30.48
C PRO A 22 12.37 -15.90 -30.45
N ALA A 23 13.28 -15.43 -31.32
CA ALA A 23 13.68 -14.03 -31.36
C ALA A 23 12.52 -13.04 -31.57
N ALA A 24 11.49 -13.46 -32.32
CA ALA A 24 10.27 -12.67 -32.50
C ALA A 24 9.51 -12.47 -31.19
N LEU A 25 9.39 -13.51 -30.36
CA LEU A 25 8.70 -13.44 -29.07
C LEU A 25 9.44 -12.48 -28.13
N VAL A 26 10.76 -12.63 -28.02
CA VAL A 26 11.60 -11.79 -27.15
C VAL A 26 11.49 -10.31 -27.54
N ARG A 27 11.50 -9.99 -28.85
CA ARG A 27 11.29 -8.61 -29.33
C ARG A 27 9.95 -8.02 -28.90
N TRP A 28 8.87 -8.78 -28.98
CA TRP A 28 7.56 -8.35 -28.48
C TRP A 28 7.55 -8.17 -26.96
N MET A 29 8.25 -9.03 -26.21
CA MET A 29 8.35 -8.91 -24.75
C MET A 29 9.04 -7.60 -24.32
N PHE A 30 10.08 -7.16 -25.04
CA PHE A 30 10.71 -5.86 -24.77
C PHE A 30 9.73 -4.69 -24.89
N VAL A 31 8.92 -4.67 -25.96
CA VAL A 31 7.92 -3.61 -26.18
C VAL A 31 6.83 -3.65 -25.10
N LEU A 32 6.32 -4.85 -24.78
CA LEU A 32 5.29 -5.02 -23.75
C LEU A 32 5.80 -4.65 -22.36
N HIS A 33 7.03 -5.04 -22.02
CA HIS A 33 7.62 -4.71 -20.72
C HIS A 33 7.90 -3.21 -20.60
N ALA A 34 8.40 -2.56 -21.67
CA ALA A 34 8.60 -1.12 -21.68
C ALA A 34 7.26 -0.36 -21.52
N LEU A 35 6.22 -0.79 -22.23
CA LEU A 35 4.87 -0.21 -22.09
C LEU A 35 4.32 -0.40 -20.68
N GLY A 36 4.48 -1.59 -20.11
CA GLY A 36 4.07 -1.89 -18.74
C GLY A 36 4.82 -1.06 -17.71
N PHE A 37 6.13 -0.83 -17.92
CA PHE A 37 6.93 0.06 -17.09
C PHE A 37 6.38 1.49 -17.12
N VAL A 38 6.07 2.04 -18.30
CA VAL A 38 5.50 3.39 -18.42
C VAL A 38 4.20 3.51 -17.61
N VAL A 39 3.30 2.53 -17.72
CA VAL A 39 2.01 2.55 -17.01
C VAL A 39 2.19 2.48 -15.48
N ILE A 40 2.99 1.54 -14.98
CA ILE A 40 3.25 1.42 -13.52
C ILE A 40 3.95 2.67 -13.01
N PHE A 41 4.93 3.17 -13.76
CA PHE A 41 5.71 4.33 -13.36
C PHE A 41 4.84 5.59 -13.31
N SER A 42 3.92 5.79 -14.25
CA SER A 42 2.91 6.85 -14.15
C SER A 42 2.00 6.68 -12.94
N PHE A 43 1.53 5.46 -12.67
CA PHE A 43 0.70 5.19 -11.47
C PHE A 43 1.46 5.43 -10.17
N PHE A 44 2.77 5.17 -10.14
CA PHE A 44 3.61 5.44 -8.98
C PHE A 44 3.56 6.91 -8.56
N PHE A 45 3.56 7.86 -9.50
CA PHE A 45 3.39 9.29 -9.17
C PHE A 45 2.02 9.61 -8.58
N VAL A 46 0.95 9.00 -9.12
CA VAL A 46 -0.41 9.14 -8.56
C VAL A 46 -0.46 8.59 -7.14
N HIS A 47 0.14 7.43 -6.90
CA HIS A 47 0.21 6.81 -5.60
C HIS A 47 1.02 7.67 -4.60
N LEU A 48 2.17 8.19 -5.03
CA LEU A 48 3.01 9.09 -4.25
C LEU A 48 2.24 10.37 -3.88
N TYR A 49 1.53 10.96 -4.84
CA TYR A 49 0.72 12.17 -4.63
C TYR A 49 -0.39 11.93 -3.60
N LEU A 50 -1.11 10.82 -3.71
CA LEU A 50 -2.17 10.47 -2.76
C LEU A 50 -1.64 10.17 -1.36
N GLY A 51 -0.48 9.50 -1.27
CA GLY A 51 0.17 9.20 0.00
C GLY A 51 0.73 10.44 0.71
N THR A 52 1.23 11.41 -0.06
CA THR A 52 1.88 12.63 0.45
C THR A 52 0.87 13.77 0.67
N ILE A 53 0.33 14.30 -0.42
CA ILE A 53 -0.41 15.56 -0.49
C ILE A 53 -1.91 15.31 -0.34
N GLY A 54 -2.43 14.24 -0.96
CA GLY A 54 -3.87 13.93 -0.96
C GLY A 54 -4.41 13.53 0.41
N SER A 55 -3.54 13.03 1.30
CA SER A 55 -3.90 12.60 2.65
C SER A 55 -2.82 13.05 3.64
N PRO A 56 -2.84 14.32 4.08
CA PRO A 56 -1.86 14.82 5.05
C PRO A 56 -1.90 13.97 6.32
N GLY A 57 -0.76 13.36 6.66
CA GLY A 57 -0.62 12.39 7.76
C GLY A 57 -0.58 10.91 7.33
N SER A 58 -0.89 10.56 6.07
CA SER A 58 -0.75 9.17 5.59
C SER A 58 0.70 8.73 5.44
N LEU A 59 1.60 9.61 4.99
CA LEU A 59 3.03 9.30 4.98
C LEU A 59 3.59 9.06 6.38
N ASP A 60 3.32 9.97 7.32
CA ASP A 60 3.76 9.80 8.71
C ASP A 60 3.16 8.54 9.33
N ALA A 61 1.92 8.20 8.98
CA ALA A 61 1.32 6.94 9.39
C ALA A 61 2.03 5.71 8.82
N MET A 62 2.45 5.74 7.56
CA MET A 62 3.22 4.65 6.94
C MET A 62 4.62 4.51 7.54
N LEU A 63 5.27 5.63 7.90
CA LEU A 63 6.64 5.63 8.43
C LEU A 63 6.70 5.34 9.94
N SER A 64 5.82 5.96 10.72
CA SER A 64 5.80 5.83 12.19
C SER A 64 4.93 4.67 12.68
N GLY A 65 3.96 4.23 11.86
CA GLY A 65 2.93 3.28 12.28
C GLY A 65 1.78 3.90 13.09
N TRP A 66 1.83 5.20 13.39
CA TRP A 66 0.83 5.89 14.23
C TRP A 66 0.02 6.90 13.42
N VAL A 67 -1.28 6.95 13.68
CA VAL A 67 -2.25 7.84 13.01
C VAL A 67 -2.89 8.77 14.02
N THR A 68 -3.17 10.01 13.63
CA THR A 68 -3.94 10.92 14.48
C THR A 68 -5.42 10.50 14.49
N ARG A 69 -6.08 10.62 15.65
CA ARG A 69 -7.52 10.30 15.77
C ARG A 69 -8.40 11.14 14.84
N ALA A 70 -8.00 12.38 14.58
CA ALA A 70 -8.70 13.27 13.64
C ALA A 70 -8.61 12.76 12.19
N TRP A 71 -7.44 12.29 11.75
CA TRP A 71 -7.27 11.66 10.44
C TRP A 71 -8.11 10.39 10.33
N LEU A 72 -8.13 9.57 11.39
CA LEU A 72 -8.87 8.31 11.38
C LEU A 72 -10.39 8.49 11.34
N LYS A 73 -10.92 9.51 12.02
CA LYS A 73 -12.33 9.91 11.88
C LYS A 73 -12.70 10.31 10.46
N LYS A 74 -11.77 10.92 9.71
CA LYS A 74 -12.01 11.42 8.36
C LYS A 74 -11.90 10.30 7.31
N GLN A 75 -10.89 9.45 7.39
CA GLN A 75 -10.62 8.42 6.38
C GLN A 75 -11.29 7.07 6.69
N HIS A 76 -11.30 6.65 7.95
CA HIS A 76 -11.82 5.34 8.37
C HIS A 76 -12.72 5.44 9.62
N PRO A 77 -13.85 6.16 9.56
CA PRO A 77 -14.73 6.37 10.71
C PRO A 77 -15.32 5.06 11.27
N LYS A 78 -15.56 4.06 10.42
CA LYS A 78 -16.09 2.75 10.84
C LYS A 78 -15.07 1.98 11.66
N TRP A 79 -13.83 1.92 11.20
CA TRP A 79 -12.75 1.21 11.89
C TRP A 79 -12.47 1.82 13.27
N LEU A 80 -12.51 3.16 13.39
CA LEU A 80 -12.38 3.82 14.69
C LEU A 80 -13.48 3.37 15.67
N LYS A 81 -14.74 3.34 15.23
CA LYS A 81 -15.87 2.89 16.07
C LYS A 81 -15.71 1.43 16.50
N GLU A 82 -15.24 0.59 15.60
CA GLU A 82 -15.01 -0.83 15.87
C GLU A 82 -13.87 -1.02 16.89
N MET A 83 -12.76 -0.31 16.74
CA MET A 83 -11.66 -0.36 17.72
C MET A 83 -12.04 0.21 19.09
N GLU A 84 -12.85 1.26 19.14
CA GLU A 84 -13.38 1.83 20.39
C GLU A 84 -14.34 0.85 21.08
N HIS A 85 -15.22 0.19 20.32
CA HIS A 85 -16.15 -0.80 20.84
C HIS A 85 -15.44 -2.07 21.35
N GLU A 86 -14.39 -2.52 20.65
CA GLU A 86 -13.59 -3.68 21.06
C GLU A 86 -12.56 -3.37 22.16
N GLY A 87 -12.37 -2.10 22.53
CA GLY A 87 -11.37 -1.68 23.52
C GLY A 87 -9.91 -1.94 23.11
N LYS A 88 -9.66 -2.20 21.82
CA LYS A 88 -8.33 -2.49 21.26
C LYS A 88 -7.57 -1.23 20.82
N LEU A 89 -8.13 -0.05 21.05
CA LEU A 89 -7.53 1.22 20.65
C LEU A 89 -6.29 1.51 21.51
N VAL A 90 -5.10 1.34 20.94
CA VAL A 90 -3.83 1.71 21.59
C VAL A 90 -3.50 3.16 21.22
N VAL A 91 -3.39 4.02 22.22
CA VAL A 91 -3.05 5.45 22.04
C VAL A 91 -1.59 5.65 22.43
N PHE A 92 -0.79 6.23 21.53
CA PHE A 92 0.62 6.51 21.79
C PHE A 92 0.75 7.45 23.00
N GLY A 93 1.40 6.98 24.07
CA GLY A 93 1.62 7.77 25.28
C GLY A 93 0.68 7.50 26.45
N GLU A 94 -0.34 6.63 26.33
CA GLU A 94 -1.04 6.09 27.51
C GLU A 94 -0.51 4.70 27.84
N GLU A 95 0.22 4.59 28.95
CA GLU A 95 0.43 3.31 29.62
C GLU A 95 -0.93 2.79 30.08
N LYS A 96 -1.28 1.59 29.61
CA LYS A 96 -2.48 0.78 29.92
C LYS A 96 -3.15 1.24 31.22
N LYS A 97 -4.13 2.16 31.13
CA LYS A 97 -4.93 2.51 32.31
C LYS A 97 -5.62 1.24 32.78
N ALA A 98 -5.29 0.90 34.02
CA ALA A 98 -5.62 -0.33 34.70
C ALA A 98 -7.04 -0.80 34.40
N ALA A 99 -7.18 -2.11 34.23
CA ALA A 99 -8.43 -2.83 34.35
C ALA A 99 -9.06 -2.51 35.71
N GLY A 100 -9.86 -1.45 35.77
CA GLY A 100 -10.73 -1.12 36.88
C GLY A 100 -11.99 -1.94 36.72
N GLY A 101 -12.03 -3.10 37.40
CA GLY A 101 -13.22 -3.91 37.54
C GLY A 101 -14.38 -3.07 38.05
N HIS A 102 -15.46 -3.04 37.25
CA HIS A 102 -16.73 -2.47 37.65
C HIS A 102 -17.39 -3.46 38.60
N GLY A 103 -17.24 -3.22 39.90
CA GLY A 103 -18.06 -3.83 40.93
C GLY A 103 -19.30 -2.97 41.15
N HIS A 104 -20.45 -3.50 40.78
CA HIS A 104 -21.75 -3.27 41.41
C HIS A 104 -22.56 -4.55 41.29
#